data_AF-A0A937DVM7-F1
#
_entry.id   AF-A0A937DVM7-F1
#
_cell.length_a   1.000
_cell.length_b   1.000
_cell.length_c   1.000
_cell.angle_alpha   90.00
_cell.angle_beta   90.00
_cell.angle_gamma   90.00
#
_symmetry.space_group_name_H-M   'P 1'
#
loop_
_entity.id
_entity.type
_entity.pdbx_description
1 polymer ?
#
loop_
_entity_poly.entity_id
_entity_poly.type
_entity_poly.pdbx_seq_one_letter_code
_entity_poly.pdbx_strand_id
1 'polypeptide(L)' 'MVRLTSIVLVAGLGLAVAACGNNPTDRALTGGAIGAGTGAVVGSTMGAPVAGAVVGGLGVAAVGAPTTPRNDYYR' A
#
# COMPACT_ATOMS: atom_id res chain seq x y z
N MET A 1 -19.94 -11.52 1.06
CA MET A 1 -19.68 -10.07 1.12
C MET A 1 -19.09 -9.66 2.47
N VAL A 2 -19.77 -9.89 3.61
CA VAL A 2 -19.31 -9.51 4.96
C VAL A 2 -17.91 -10.05 5.33
N ARG A 3 -17.58 -11.29 4.97
CA ARG A 3 -16.24 -11.87 5.23
C ARG A 3 -15.09 -11.16 4.49
N LEU A 4 -15.33 -10.70 3.26
CA LEU A 4 -14.36 -9.96 2.46
C LEU A 4 -14.13 -8.56 3.06
N THR A 5 -15.19 -7.89 3.50
CA THR A 5 -15.11 -6.59 4.18
C THR A 5 -14.30 -6.68 5.48
N SER A 6 -14.51 -7.72 6.29
CA SER A 6 -13.73 -7.95 7.51
C SER A 6 -12.25 -8.20 7.22
N ILE A 7 -11.91 -8.96 6.18
CA ILE A 7 -10.52 -9.21 5.79
C ILE A 7 -9.85 -7.92 5.32
N VAL A 8 -10.53 -7.11 4.51
CA VAL A 8 -10.03 -5.81 4.04
C VAL A 8 -9.81 -4.85 5.20
N LEU A 9 -10.72 -4.82 6.18
CA LEU A 9 -10.58 -4.03 7.40
C LEU A 9 -9.38 -4.49 8.24
N VAL A 10 -9.26 -5.79 8.51
CA VAL A 10 -8.14 -6.35 9.30
C VAL A 10 -6.80 -6.13 8.59
N ALA A 11 -6.76 -6.32 7.27
CA ALA A 11 -5.59 -5.99 6.46
C ALA A 11 -5.28 -4.50 6.58
N GLY A 12 -6.25 -3.61 6.35
CA GLY A 12 -6.11 -2.16 6.47
C GLY A 12 -5.55 -1.71 7.81
N LEU A 13 -6.03 -2.28 8.91
CA LEU A 13 -5.50 -2.01 10.25
C LEU A 13 -4.07 -2.55 10.42
N GLY A 14 -3.77 -3.76 9.95
CA GLY A 14 -2.42 -4.32 9.97
C GLY A 14 -1.41 -3.47 9.18
N LEU A 15 -1.85 -2.91 8.06
CA LEU A 15 -1.07 -2.03 7.19
C LEU A 15 -0.87 -0.64 7.83
N ALA A 16 -1.86 -0.14 8.58
CA ALA A 16 -1.72 1.08 9.38
C ALA A 16 -0.73 0.89 10.55
N VAL A 17 -0.69 -0.31 11.15
CA VAL A 17 0.30 -0.67 12.17
C VAL A 17 1.70 -0.86 11.55
N ALA A 18 1.80 -1.48 10.37
CA ALA A 18 3.05 -1.60 9.63
C ALA A 18 3.59 -0.24 9.16
N ALA A 19 2.70 0.72 8.86
CA ALA A 19 3.08 2.11 8.67
C ALA A 19 3.69 2.68 9.96
N CYS A 20 3.28 2.29 11.16
CA CYS A 20 3.97 2.74 12.38
C CYS A 20 5.45 2.28 12.46
N GLY A 21 5.90 1.36 11.60
CA GLY A 21 7.30 0.99 11.44
C GLY A 21 8.16 2.13 10.88
N ASN A 22 9.30 2.38 11.52
CA ASN A 22 10.28 3.42 11.16
C ASN A 22 11.05 3.13 9.85
N ASN A 23 10.85 1.97 9.24
CA ASN A 23 11.65 1.54 8.08
C ASN A 23 11.00 2.01 6.77
N PRO A 24 11.72 2.81 5.95
CA PRO A 24 11.17 3.35 4.70
C PRO A 24 10.89 2.28 3.65
N THR A 25 11.66 1.20 3.68
CA THR A 25 11.53 0.06 2.76
C THR A 25 10.23 -0.70 3.00
N ASP A 26 9.90 -1.02 4.27
CA ASP A 26 8.64 -1.69 4.62
C ASP A 26 7.43 -0.87 4.23
N ARG A 27 7.45 0.45 4.46
CA ARG A 27 6.38 1.36 4.04
C ARG A 27 6.21 1.42 2.52
N ALA A 28 7.30 1.47 1.76
CA ALA A 28 7.26 1.48 0.30
C ALA A 28 6.75 0.16 -0.30
N LEU A 29 7.24 -0.98 0.21
CA LEU A 29 6.78 -2.31 -0.23
C LEU A 29 5.31 -2.53 0.10
N THR A 30 4.91 -2.18 1.33
CA THR A 30 3.54 -2.36 1.81
C THR A 30 2.57 -1.44 1.07
N GLY A 31 2.91 -0.15 0.93
CA GLY A 31 2.14 0.81 0.15
C GLY A 31 2.02 0.42 -1.32
N GLY A 32 3.10 -0.09 -1.92
CA GLY A 32 3.10 -0.60 -3.29
C GLY A 32 2.22 -1.84 -3.48
N ALA A 33 2.27 -2.79 -2.54
CA ALA A 33 1.42 -3.98 -2.60
C ALA A 33 -0.08 -3.61 -2.47
N ILE A 34 -0.42 -2.69 -1.57
CA ILE A 34 -1.79 -2.19 -1.44
C ILE A 34 -2.22 -1.50 -2.73
N GLY A 35 -1.43 -0.52 -3.19
CA GLY A 35 -1.72 0.25 -4.39
C GLY A 35 -1.87 -0.64 -5.63
N ALA A 36 -1.10 -1.72 -5.72
CA ALA A 36 -1.25 -2.70 -6.79
C ALA A 36 -2.56 -3.50 -6.66
N GLY A 37 -2.93 -3.90 -5.44
CA GLY A 37 -4.19 -4.60 -5.18
C GLY A 37 -5.42 -3.73 -5.50
N THR A 38 -5.49 -2.50 -4.98
CA THR A 38 -6.58 -1.57 -5.31
C THR A 38 -6.55 -1.16 -6.77
N GLY A 39 -5.37 -0.91 -7.32
CA GLY A 39 -5.17 -0.60 -8.73
C GLY A 39 -5.63 -1.72 -9.66
N ALA A 40 -5.42 -2.99 -9.30
CA ALA A 40 -5.91 -4.14 -10.06
C ALA A 40 -7.44 -4.23 -10.05
N VAL A 41 -8.05 -4.03 -8.87
CA VAL A 41 -9.51 -4.07 -8.72
C VAL A 41 -10.16 -2.95 -9.55
N VAL A 42 -9.64 -1.73 -9.47
CA VAL A 42 -10.14 -0.60 -10.28
C VAL A 42 -9.80 -0.78 -11.76
N GLY A 43 -8.59 -1.22 -12.10
CA GLY A 43 -8.18 -1.48 -13.48
C GLY A 43 -9.02 -2.58 -14.14
N SER A 44 -9.50 -3.56 -13.36
CA SER A 44 -10.38 -4.62 -13.85
C SER A 44 -11.74 -4.09 -14.33
N THR A 45 -12.25 -2.98 -13.76
CA THR A 45 -13.49 -2.36 -14.23
C THR A 45 -13.31 -1.64 -15.57
N MET A 46 -12.07 -1.26 -15.90
CA MET A 46 -11.68 -0.61 -17.15
C MET A 46 -11.14 -1.60 -18.19
N GLY A 47 -11.17 -2.92 -17.91
CA GLY A 47 -10.65 -3.97 -18.79
C GLY A 47 -9.11 -4.09 -18.80
N ALA A 48 -8.40 -3.35 -17.95
CA ALA A 48 -6.94 -3.32 -17.88
C ALA A 48 -6.43 -3.55 -16.44
N PRO A 49 -6.66 -4.74 -15.85
CA PRO A 49 -6.30 -5.03 -14.46
C PRO A 49 -4.80 -4.94 -14.19
N VAL A 50 -3.97 -5.42 -15.12
CA VAL A 50 -2.51 -5.39 -14.97
C VAL A 50 -1.97 -3.96 -15.03
N ALA A 51 -2.49 -3.13 -15.94
CA ALA A 51 -2.08 -1.73 -16.03
C ALA A 51 -2.48 -0.96 -14.76
N GLY A 52 -3.70 -1.18 -14.25
CA GLY A 52 -4.14 -0.59 -12.99
C GLY A 52 -3.29 -1.04 -11.80
N ALA A 53 -2.91 -2.32 -11.73
CA ALA A 53 -2.03 -2.84 -10.69
C ALA A 53 -0.64 -2.23 -10.73
N VAL A 54 -0.06 -2.10 -11.91
CA VAL A 54 1.28 -1.52 -12.08
C VAL A 54 1.26 -0.03 -11.73
N VAL A 55 0.28 0.73 -12.23
CA VAL A 55 0.17 2.17 -11.95
C VAL A 55 -0.14 2.43 -10.48
N GLY A 56 -1.09 1.70 -9.90
CA GLY A 56 -1.44 1.84 -8.49
C GLY A 56 -0.30 1.42 -7.56
N GLY A 57 0.42 0.34 -7.90
CA GLY A 57 1.55 -0.13 -7.10
C GLY A 57 2.74 0.81 -7.16
N LEU A 58 3.13 1.26 -8.35
CA LEU A 58 4.24 2.19 -8.53
C LEU A 58 3.92 3.57 -7.94
N GLY A 59 2.69 4.07 -8.14
CA GLY A 59 2.27 5.37 -7.62
C GLY A 59 2.32 5.46 -6.10
N VAL A 60 1.83 4.43 -5.40
CA VAL A 60 1.81 4.42 -3.93
C VAL A 60 3.19 4.06 -3.36
N ALA A 61 3.97 3.19 -4.02
CA ALA A 61 5.34 2.87 -3.61
C ALA A 61 6.28 4.08 -3.66
N ALA A 62 6.15 4.92 -4.71
CA ALA A 62 6.95 6.13 -4.87
C ALA A 62 6.74 7.14 -3.73
N VAL A 63 5.55 7.16 -3.13
CA VAL A 63 5.23 8.05 -1.99
C VAL A 63 5.74 7.47 -0.67
N GLY A 64 5.78 6.14 -0.51
CA GLY A 64 6.10 5.49 0.77
C GLY A 64 7.53 5.69 1.28
N ALA A 65 8.53 5.68 0.40
CA ALA A 65 9.93 5.90 0.80
C ALA A 65 10.25 7.33 1.29
N PRO A 66 9.87 8.41 0.57
CA PRO A 66 10.18 9.78 0.98
C PRO A 66 9.29 10.30 2.12
N THR A 67 8.09 9.76 2.31
CA THR A 67 7.17 10.18 3.40
C THR A 67 7.43 9.48 4.72
N THR A 68 8.42 8.58 4.77
CA THR A 68 8.81 7.95 6.03
C THR A 68 9.42 8.99 6.96
N PRO A 69 8.90 9.16 8.20
CA PRO A 69 9.48 10.07 9.17
C PRO A 69 10.94 9.68 9.42
N ARG A 70 11.87 10.61 9.20
CA ARG A 70 13.26 10.41 9.60
C ARG A 70 13.33 10.52 11.12
N ASN A 71 13.44 9.39 11.82
CA ASN A 71 13.86 9.40 13.22
C ASN A 71 15.37 9.67 13.29
N ASP A 72 15.76 10.92 13.04
CA ASP A 72 17.12 11.45 13.22
C ASP A 72 17.47 11.66 14.73
N TYR A 73 16.68 11.13 15.67
CA TYR A 73 16.84 11.33 17.12
C TYR A 73 17.99 10.53 17.79
N TYR A 74 18.92 9.97 17.01
CA TYR A 74 20.13 9.29 17.50
C TYR A 74 21.38 9.76 16.74
N ARG A 75 21.59 11.07 16.67
CA ARG A 75 22.88 11.66 16.27
C ARG A 75 23.28 12.80 17.18
#